data_AF-A0A1B8UIU8-F1
#
_entry.id   AF-A0A1B8UIU8-F1
#
_cell.length_a   1.000
_cell.length_b   1.000
_cell.length_c   1.000
_cell.angle_alpha   90.00
_cell.angle_beta   90.00
_cell.angle_gamma   90.00
#
_symmetry.space_group_name_H-M   'P 1'
#
loop_
_entity.id
_entity.type
_entity.pdbx_description
1 polymer ?
#
loop_
_entity_poly.entity_id
_entity_poly.type
_entity_poly.pdbx_seq_one_letter_code
_entity_poly.pdbx_strand_id
1 'polypeptide(L)'
;GAEAAQGQKQTDNKKVLIDQKMAAKLQKAIKQYAGKEIKLKNVGEKTEVHMAAKVESVDGKYAIHFNIEGGRIWSIDEKVTIDKISKEDQAKVLKVLKGAYANKTYVYDKEVIMQRGYDGDKEKLGASLSYKLTGKDFEVYFFKENTAKMPKDAVSAFTINFTKEELDPKLLETAIEAIKTVFNHDLEVTSANLRRFTWTLEDKNVTLEIEEGKVTNVFHKTRKAVTTNKGITEKDAKEAVAPLAKELFNMD
;
A
#
# COMPACT_ATOMS: atom_id res chain seq x y z
N GLY A 1 29.02 28.05 16.29
CA GLY A 1 28.80 28.20 14.84
C GLY A 1 27.80 27.15 14.44
N ALA A 2 26.69 27.55 13.82
CA ALA A 2 25.54 26.69 13.55
C ALA A 2 25.88 25.65 12.47
N GLU A 3 25.84 24.37 12.84
CA GLU A 3 25.81 23.23 11.92
C GLU A 3 24.46 23.23 11.19
N ALA A 4 24.49 23.60 9.91
CA ALA A 4 23.35 23.44 9.03
C ALA A 4 23.18 21.96 8.69
N ALA A 5 22.11 21.37 9.22
CA ALA A 5 21.60 20.07 8.84
C ALA A 5 21.51 19.95 7.31
N GLN A 6 22.26 18.99 6.74
CA GLN A 6 22.01 18.48 5.41
C GLN A 6 20.70 17.69 5.41
N GLY A 7 19.58 18.41 5.35
CA GLY A 7 18.33 17.85 4.87
C GLY A 7 18.55 17.40 3.43
N GLN A 8 18.52 16.08 3.21
CA GLN A 8 18.40 15.52 1.87
C GLN A 8 17.26 16.23 1.16
N LYS A 9 17.59 17.03 0.13
CA LYS A 9 16.64 17.44 -0.90
C LYS A 9 16.13 16.17 -1.57
N GLN A 10 15.01 15.65 -1.07
CA GLN A 10 14.15 14.75 -1.82
C GLN A 10 13.66 15.56 -3.02
N THR A 11 14.25 15.33 -4.19
CA THR A 11 13.84 15.98 -5.43
C THR A 11 12.36 15.73 -5.68
N ASP A 12 11.66 16.78 -6.08
CA ASP A 12 10.22 16.91 -6.41
C ASP A 12 9.73 15.97 -7.55
N ASN A 13 10.39 14.84 -7.79
CA ASN A 13 10.17 13.88 -8.89
C ASN A 13 8.80 13.17 -8.85
N LYS A 14 8.01 13.43 -7.80
CA LYS A 14 6.61 12.99 -7.68
C LYS A 14 5.62 13.93 -8.36
N LYS A 15 5.99 15.16 -8.72
CA LYS A 15 5.06 16.11 -9.34
C LYS A 15 4.84 15.80 -10.82
N VAL A 16 3.61 15.98 -11.28
CA VAL A 16 3.18 15.85 -12.68
C VAL A 16 2.49 17.15 -13.08
N LEU A 17 3.06 17.87 -14.04
CA LEU A 17 2.41 19.06 -14.59
C LEU A 17 1.22 18.64 -15.46
N ILE A 18 0.09 19.30 -15.26
CA ILE A 18 -1.15 19.01 -15.98
C ILE A 18 -1.26 20.03 -17.12
N ASP A 19 -1.14 19.56 -18.36
CA ASP A 19 -1.35 20.40 -19.53
C ASP A 19 -2.84 20.78 -19.69
N GLN A 20 -3.12 21.75 -20.57
CA GLN A 20 -4.48 22.25 -20.78
C GLN A 20 -5.45 21.18 -21.29
N LYS A 21 -4.99 20.23 -22.11
CA LYS A 21 -5.83 19.16 -22.66
C LYS A 21 -6.23 18.17 -21.58
N MET A 22 -5.27 17.79 -20.73
CA MET A 22 -5.53 16.93 -19.58
C MET A 22 -6.40 17.64 -18.54
N ALA A 23 -6.15 18.92 -18.27
CA ALA A 23 -6.97 19.72 -17.36
C ALA A 23 -8.45 19.74 -17.79
N ALA A 24 -8.72 19.94 -19.09
CA ALA A 24 -10.08 19.89 -19.62
C ALA A 24 -10.75 18.52 -19.45
N LYS A 25 -10.03 17.42 -19.70
CA LYS A 25 -10.53 16.05 -19.47
C LYS A 25 -10.84 15.78 -18.00
N LEU A 26 -9.93 16.15 -17.10
CA LEU A 26 -10.10 16.02 -15.66
C LEU A 26 -11.32 16.82 -15.18
N GLN A 27 -11.45 18.06 -15.65
CA GLN A 27 -12.57 18.93 -15.32
C GLN A 27 -13.92 18.36 -15.79
N LYS A 28 -13.96 17.78 -16.99
CA LYS A 28 -15.16 17.10 -17.51
C LYS A 28 -15.54 15.91 -16.63
N ALA A 29 -14.59 15.05 -16.29
CA ALA A 29 -14.82 13.86 -15.48
C ALA A 29 -15.34 14.21 -14.09
N ILE A 30 -14.72 15.17 -13.40
CA ILE A 30 -15.17 15.57 -12.06
C ILE A 30 -16.52 16.28 -12.09
N LYS A 31 -16.82 17.07 -13.14
CA LYS A 31 -18.13 17.70 -13.30
C LYS A 31 -19.23 16.67 -13.50
N GLN A 32 -18.97 15.62 -14.30
CA GLN A 32 -19.91 14.51 -14.48
C GLN A 32 -20.16 13.78 -13.15
N TYR A 33 -19.12 13.59 -12.34
CA TYR A 33 -19.22 12.92 -11.05
C TYR A 33 -19.93 13.76 -9.99
N ALA A 34 -19.47 14.99 -9.76
CA ALA A 34 -19.96 15.86 -8.70
C ALA A 34 -21.26 16.61 -9.06
N GLY A 35 -21.67 16.58 -10.34
CA GLY A 35 -22.82 17.32 -10.87
C GLY A 35 -22.60 18.84 -10.95
N LYS A 36 -21.41 19.33 -10.61
CA LYS A 36 -21.03 20.75 -10.58
C LYS A 36 -19.56 20.94 -10.89
N GLU A 37 -19.17 22.17 -11.16
CA GLU A 37 -17.77 22.51 -11.38
C GLU A 37 -16.96 22.44 -10.07
N ILE A 38 -15.81 21.74 -10.11
CA ILE A 38 -14.89 21.57 -8.99
C ILE A 38 -13.53 22.10 -9.38
N LYS A 39 -12.91 22.95 -8.57
CA LYS A 39 -11.58 23.48 -8.87
C LYS A 39 -10.51 22.44 -8.56
N LEU A 40 -9.72 22.06 -9.56
CA LEU A 40 -8.59 21.15 -9.42
C LEU A 40 -7.27 21.90 -9.21
N LYS A 41 -6.31 21.26 -8.53
CA LYS A 41 -4.93 21.73 -8.47
C LYS A 41 -4.31 21.60 -9.87
N ASN A 42 -3.33 22.47 -10.17
CA ASN A 42 -2.64 22.48 -11.47
C ASN A 42 -1.51 21.44 -11.57
N VAL A 43 -1.18 20.79 -10.45
CA VAL A 43 -0.09 19.82 -10.33
C VAL A 43 -0.66 18.55 -9.71
N GLY A 44 -0.43 17.43 -10.39
CA GLY A 44 -0.70 16.09 -9.88
C GLY A 44 0.51 15.47 -9.20
N GLU A 45 0.28 14.32 -8.58
CA GLU A 45 1.28 13.53 -7.87
C GLU A 45 1.31 12.12 -8.46
N LYS A 46 2.51 11.63 -8.78
CA LYS A 46 2.72 10.22 -9.16
C LYS A 46 2.28 9.32 -8.03
N THR A 47 1.56 8.27 -8.39
CA THR A 47 1.16 7.20 -7.47
C THR A 47 2.18 6.06 -7.53
N GLU A 48 2.01 5.06 -6.68
CA GLU A 48 2.82 3.83 -6.70
C GLU A 48 2.51 2.95 -7.92
N VAL A 49 1.35 3.15 -8.56
CA VAL A 49 1.01 2.45 -9.80
C VAL A 49 1.90 2.99 -10.92
N HIS A 50 2.45 2.08 -11.72
CA HIS A 50 3.34 2.43 -12.82
C HIS A 50 2.66 3.41 -13.77
N MET A 51 3.31 4.55 -14.04
CA MET A 51 2.86 5.60 -14.97
C MET A 51 1.49 6.21 -14.61
N ALA A 52 1.12 6.15 -13.34
CA ALA A 52 -0.12 6.68 -12.82
C ALA A 52 0.10 7.93 -11.98
N ALA A 53 -0.82 8.88 -12.07
CA ALA A 53 -0.87 10.06 -11.24
C ALA A 53 -2.27 10.29 -10.69
N LYS A 54 -2.34 11.04 -9.59
CA LYS A 54 -3.58 11.61 -9.07
C LYS A 54 -3.50 13.13 -9.10
N VAL A 55 -4.62 13.80 -9.31
CA VAL A 55 -4.76 15.23 -9.05
C VAL A 55 -5.85 15.44 -8.03
N GLU A 56 -5.60 16.31 -7.05
CA GLU A 56 -6.59 16.67 -6.04
C GLU A 56 -7.32 17.95 -6.41
N SER A 57 -8.56 18.03 -5.95
CA SER A 57 -9.29 19.29 -5.84
C SER A 57 -8.60 20.25 -4.85
N VAL A 58 -8.84 21.54 -5.03
CA VAL A 58 -8.27 22.59 -4.17
C VAL A 58 -8.80 22.50 -2.73
N ASP A 59 -10.06 22.09 -2.56
CA ASP A 59 -10.66 21.83 -1.24
C ASP A 59 -10.23 20.49 -0.63
N GLY A 60 -9.47 19.68 -1.37
CA GLY A 60 -8.97 18.38 -0.95
C GLY A 60 -10.05 17.30 -0.83
N LYS A 61 -11.30 17.57 -1.24
CA LYS A 61 -12.43 16.63 -1.09
C LYS A 61 -12.40 15.52 -2.15
N TYR A 62 -11.96 15.85 -3.35
CA TYR A 62 -11.90 14.95 -4.50
C TYR A 62 -10.47 14.70 -4.96
N ALA A 63 -10.22 13.50 -5.49
CA ALA A 63 -9.02 13.20 -6.27
C ALA A 63 -9.38 12.41 -7.54
N ILE A 64 -8.65 12.63 -8.63
CA ILE A 64 -8.88 11.96 -9.92
C ILE A 64 -7.61 11.24 -10.30
N HIS A 65 -7.72 9.95 -10.60
CA HIS A 65 -6.59 9.09 -10.96
C HIS A 65 -6.53 8.86 -12.48
N PHE A 66 -5.35 9.06 -13.06
CA PHE A 66 -5.15 9.02 -14.50
C PHE A 66 -3.76 8.57 -14.93
N ASN A 67 -3.68 8.02 -16.15
CA ASN A 67 -2.42 7.53 -16.70
C ASN A 67 -1.67 8.73 -17.23
N ILE A 68 -0.42 8.89 -16.80
CA ILE A 68 0.45 9.97 -17.26
C ILE A 68 0.62 9.86 -18.77
N GLU A 69 0.78 8.65 -19.29
CA GLU A 69 0.73 8.37 -20.72
C GLU A 69 -0.70 8.15 -21.21
N GLY A 70 -1.10 8.87 -22.25
CA GLY A 70 -2.42 8.76 -22.86
C GLY A 70 -3.56 9.47 -22.10
N GLY A 71 -3.35 9.89 -20.85
CA GLY A 71 -4.32 10.72 -20.12
C GLY A 71 -5.64 10.00 -19.80
N ARG A 72 -5.63 8.66 -19.76
CA ARG A 72 -6.81 7.85 -19.46
C ARG A 72 -7.14 7.92 -17.98
N ILE A 73 -8.35 8.36 -17.64
CA ILE A 73 -8.87 8.40 -16.26
C ILE A 73 -9.47 7.04 -15.91
N TRP A 74 -9.22 6.49 -14.73
CA TRP A 74 -9.82 5.22 -14.30
C TRP A 74 -10.64 5.29 -13.01
N SER A 75 -10.43 6.30 -12.17
CA SER A 75 -11.22 6.47 -10.96
C SER A 75 -11.26 7.91 -10.46
N ILE A 76 -12.30 8.17 -9.68
CA ILE A 76 -12.50 9.40 -8.93
C ILE A 76 -12.73 9.00 -7.47
N ASP A 77 -11.97 9.61 -6.59
CA ASP A 77 -12.07 9.49 -5.15
C ASP A 77 -12.84 10.70 -4.59
N GLU A 78 -13.71 10.45 -3.63
CA GLU A 78 -14.38 11.47 -2.81
C GLU A 78 -14.20 11.13 -1.33
N LYS A 79 -13.81 12.13 -0.55
CA LYS A 79 -13.86 12.07 0.91
C LYS A 79 -15.30 12.24 1.37
N VAL A 80 -15.82 11.20 2.01
CA VAL A 80 -17.17 11.14 2.56
C VAL A 80 -17.11 10.79 4.04
N THR A 81 -18.22 10.98 4.74
CA THR A 81 -18.32 10.52 6.13
C THR A 81 -18.59 9.02 6.18
N ILE A 82 -18.11 8.36 7.24
CA ILE A 82 -18.34 6.94 7.51
C ILE A 82 -19.84 6.58 7.52
N ASP A 83 -20.72 7.54 7.85
CA ASP A 83 -22.18 7.37 7.83
C ASP A 83 -22.75 7.12 6.42
N LYS A 84 -21.97 7.35 5.36
CA LYS A 84 -22.35 6.94 3.99
C LYS A 84 -22.24 5.44 3.76
N ILE A 85 -21.51 4.72 4.61
CA ILE A 85 -21.39 3.27 4.54
C ILE A 85 -22.44 2.67 5.48
N SER A 86 -23.17 1.66 5.02
CA SER A 86 -24.17 0.99 5.85
C SER A 86 -23.55 0.37 7.10
N LYS A 87 -24.32 0.28 8.21
CA LYS A 87 -23.84 -0.37 9.43
C LYS A 87 -23.53 -1.85 9.22
N GLU A 88 -24.22 -2.50 8.30
CA GLU A 88 -23.95 -3.89 7.90
C GLU A 88 -22.59 -4.02 7.21
N ASP A 89 -22.29 -3.15 6.24
CA ASP A 89 -21.00 -3.15 5.55
C ASP A 89 -19.84 -2.82 6.53
N GLN A 90 -20.05 -1.85 7.43
CA GLN A 90 -19.09 -1.55 8.51
C GLN A 90 -18.85 -2.79 9.39
N ALA A 91 -19.90 -3.49 9.80
CA ALA A 91 -19.77 -4.70 10.62
C ALA A 91 -19.06 -5.84 9.88
N LYS A 92 -19.27 -5.97 8.56
CA LYS A 92 -18.60 -6.94 7.71
C LYS A 92 -17.09 -6.70 7.66
N VAL A 93 -16.67 -5.45 7.44
CA VAL A 93 -15.26 -5.06 7.44
C VAL A 93 -14.64 -5.34 8.82
N LEU A 94 -15.34 -4.97 9.90
CA LEU A 94 -14.87 -5.20 11.26
C LEU A 94 -14.70 -6.69 11.58
N LYS A 95 -15.60 -7.55 11.09
CA LYS A 95 -15.49 -9.01 11.25
C LYS A 95 -14.21 -9.55 10.61
N VAL A 96 -13.83 -9.05 9.44
CA VAL A 96 -12.59 -9.46 8.77
C VAL A 96 -11.36 -9.02 9.54
N LEU A 97 -11.32 -7.77 10.00
CA LEU A 97 -10.22 -7.25 10.83
C LEU A 97 -10.05 -8.05 12.13
N LYS A 98 -11.14 -8.29 12.85
CA LYS A 98 -11.12 -9.10 14.08
C LYS A 98 -10.77 -10.56 13.83
N GLY A 99 -11.15 -11.11 12.68
CA GLY A 99 -10.76 -12.45 12.26
C GLY A 99 -9.27 -12.55 11.97
N ALA A 100 -8.66 -11.49 11.43
CA ALA A 100 -7.23 -11.44 11.20
C ALA A 100 -6.43 -11.23 12.49
N TYR A 101 -6.87 -10.33 13.38
CA TYR A 101 -6.22 -10.10 14.66
C TYR A 101 -7.22 -9.59 15.70
N ALA A 102 -7.62 -10.44 16.65
CA ALA A 102 -8.69 -10.13 17.60
C ALA A 102 -8.26 -9.17 18.73
N ASN A 103 -6.98 -9.16 19.10
CA ASN A 103 -6.46 -8.48 20.29
C ASN A 103 -6.25 -6.96 20.10
N LYS A 104 -6.77 -6.38 19.02
CA LYS A 104 -6.66 -4.96 18.72
C LYS A 104 -8.03 -4.29 18.69
N THR A 105 -8.07 -3.04 19.14
CA THR A 105 -9.29 -2.23 19.10
C THR A 105 -9.40 -1.54 17.75
N TYR A 106 -10.48 -1.81 17.03
CA TYR A 106 -10.74 -1.20 15.72
C TYR A 106 -11.80 -0.12 15.86
N VAL A 107 -11.40 1.12 15.63
CA VAL A 107 -12.27 2.29 15.54
C VAL A 107 -12.03 2.95 14.19
N TYR A 108 -13.10 3.10 13.41
CA TYR A 108 -13.02 3.79 12.12
C TYR A 108 -12.83 5.29 12.33
N ASP A 109 -12.03 5.88 11.46
CA ASP A 109 -12.03 7.32 11.26
C ASP A 109 -13.39 7.78 10.73
N LYS A 110 -13.72 9.04 10.99
CA LYS A 110 -14.97 9.64 10.52
C LYS A 110 -14.97 9.87 9.01
N GLU A 111 -13.79 10.07 8.42
CA GLU A 111 -13.60 10.28 6.98
C GLU A 111 -13.24 8.95 6.30
N VAL A 112 -13.83 8.72 5.14
CA VAL A 112 -13.60 7.55 4.30
C VAL A 112 -13.40 8.01 2.87
N ILE A 113 -12.51 7.35 2.13
CA ILE A 113 -12.38 7.59 0.69
C ILE A 113 -13.34 6.65 -0.04
N MET A 114 -14.36 7.21 -0.66
CA MET A 114 -15.22 6.52 -1.61
C MET A 114 -14.62 6.65 -3.00
N GLN A 115 -14.32 5.52 -3.64
CA GLN A 115 -13.76 5.48 -4.97
C GLN A 115 -14.79 4.95 -5.96
N ARG A 116 -15.03 5.72 -7.02
CA ARG A 116 -15.90 5.35 -8.14
C ARG A 116 -15.05 5.11 -9.39
N GLY A 117 -15.32 4.01 -10.08
CA GLY A 117 -14.70 3.77 -11.38
C GLY A 117 -15.11 4.82 -12.40
N TYR A 118 -14.19 5.14 -13.32
CA TYR A 118 -14.43 5.98 -14.48
C TYR A 118 -13.90 5.25 -15.72
N ASP A 119 -14.74 5.10 -16.73
CA ASP A 119 -14.32 4.58 -18.03
C ASP A 119 -13.74 5.75 -18.84
N GLY A 120 -12.42 5.92 -18.78
CA GLY A 120 -11.70 6.99 -19.47
C GLY A 120 -11.80 6.95 -21.00
N ASP A 121 -12.13 5.79 -21.56
CA ASP A 121 -12.25 5.62 -23.02
C ASP A 121 -13.64 6.02 -23.51
N LYS A 122 -14.68 5.69 -22.72
CA LYS A 122 -16.08 6.06 -22.99
C LYS A 122 -16.51 7.36 -22.31
N GLU A 123 -15.61 7.97 -21.54
CA GLU A 123 -15.82 9.17 -20.74
C GLU A 123 -17.12 9.11 -19.90
N LYS A 124 -17.26 8.05 -19.10
CA LYS A 124 -18.44 7.84 -18.27
C LYS A 124 -18.14 7.21 -16.91
N LEU A 125 -19.02 7.46 -15.94
CA LEU A 125 -18.96 6.78 -14.65
C LEU A 125 -19.15 5.27 -14.82
N GLY A 126 -18.24 4.51 -14.21
CA GLY A 126 -18.31 3.06 -14.12
C GLY A 126 -19.29 2.59 -13.05
N ALA A 127 -19.59 1.29 -13.09
CA ALA A 127 -20.41 0.63 -12.07
C ALA A 127 -19.64 0.36 -10.77
N SER A 128 -18.31 0.26 -10.84
CA SER A 128 -17.48 -0.09 -9.68
C SER A 128 -17.49 0.99 -8.60
N LEU A 129 -17.56 0.52 -7.36
CA LEU A 129 -17.61 1.31 -6.14
C LEU A 129 -16.82 0.59 -5.05
N SER A 130 -15.84 1.29 -4.49
CA SER A 130 -15.07 0.81 -3.36
C SER A 130 -14.95 1.90 -2.29
N TYR A 131 -14.62 1.46 -1.09
CA TYR A 131 -14.34 2.31 0.05
C TYR A 131 -12.98 1.95 0.62
N LYS A 132 -12.14 2.96 0.88
CA LYS A 132 -10.97 2.83 1.74
C LYS A 132 -11.35 3.34 3.13
N LEU A 133 -11.55 2.41 4.06
CA LEU A 133 -11.81 2.71 5.46
C LEU A 133 -10.47 2.73 6.20
N THR A 134 -10.26 3.71 7.07
CA THR A 134 -9.06 3.83 7.90
C THR A 134 -9.43 3.91 9.37
N GLY A 135 -8.44 3.64 10.21
CA GLY A 135 -8.41 3.96 11.63
C GLY A 135 -6.95 4.12 12.06
N LYS A 136 -6.72 4.40 13.35
CA LYS A 136 -5.39 4.70 13.91
C LYS A 136 -4.26 3.80 13.37
N ASP A 137 -4.48 2.49 13.35
CA ASP A 137 -3.46 1.50 13.03
C ASP A 137 -3.91 0.54 11.91
N PHE A 138 -4.90 0.90 11.10
CA PHE A 138 -5.33 0.02 10.02
C PHE A 138 -5.92 0.76 8.83
N GLU A 139 -5.85 0.12 7.68
CA GLU A 139 -6.60 0.50 6.48
C GLU A 139 -7.22 -0.74 5.83
N VAL A 140 -8.41 -0.59 5.25
CA VAL A 140 -9.12 -1.65 4.54
C VAL A 140 -9.75 -1.13 3.27
N TYR A 141 -9.61 -1.90 2.19
CA TYR A 141 -10.35 -1.73 0.96
C TYR A 141 -11.56 -2.67 0.93
N PHE A 142 -12.74 -2.07 0.90
CA PHE A 142 -14.02 -2.74 0.75
C PHE A 142 -14.59 -2.49 -0.66
N PHE A 143 -14.74 -3.54 -1.44
CA PHE A 143 -15.27 -3.50 -2.80
C PHE A 143 -16.78 -3.76 -2.77
N LYS A 144 -17.58 -2.69 -2.76
CA LYS A 144 -19.04 -2.76 -2.70
C LYS A 144 -19.63 -3.26 -4.01
N GLU A 145 -19.28 -2.59 -5.11
CA GLU A 145 -19.65 -2.96 -6.47
C GLU A 145 -18.35 -3.15 -7.25
N ASN A 146 -18.16 -4.27 -7.95
CA ASN A 146 -16.90 -4.51 -8.66
C ASN A 146 -17.09 -5.14 -10.04
N THR A 147 -16.01 -5.16 -10.81
CA THR A 147 -15.92 -5.79 -12.13
C THR A 147 -15.88 -7.31 -12.01
N ALA A 148 -16.09 -8.01 -13.13
CA ALA A 148 -16.23 -9.48 -13.19
C ALA A 148 -15.05 -10.28 -12.58
N LYS A 149 -13.89 -9.65 -12.35
CA LYS A 149 -12.68 -10.29 -11.82
C LYS A 149 -12.56 -10.25 -10.28
N MET A 150 -13.45 -9.55 -9.57
CA MET A 150 -13.43 -9.48 -8.11
C MET A 150 -14.86 -9.67 -7.57
N PRO A 151 -15.04 -10.44 -6.49
CA PRO A 151 -16.36 -10.66 -5.93
C PRO A 151 -16.97 -9.35 -5.43
N LYS A 152 -18.28 -9.20 -5.68
CA LYS A 152 -19.10 -8.13 -5.09
C LYS A 152 -19.10 -8.25 -3.56
N ASP A 153 -19.21 -7.11 -2.87
CA ASP A 153 -19.22 -7.03 -1.42
C ASP A 153 -17.99 -7.69 -0.76
N ALA A 154 -16.82 -7.62 -1.38
CA ALA A 154 -15.62 -8.27 -0.88
C ALA A 154 -14.72 -7.33 -0.07
N VAL A 155 -14.21 -7.83 1.05
CA VAL A 155 -13.10 -7.20 1.80
C VAL A 155 -11.84 -7.88 1.32
N SER A 156 -11.03 -7.18 0.51
CA SER A 156 -9.94 -7.84 -0.24
C SER A 156 -8.56 -7.56 0.31
N ALA A 157 -8.31 -6.32 0.74
CA ALA A 157 -6.99 -5.88 1.17
C ALA A 157 -7.14 -5.09 2.46
N PHE A 158 -6.41 -5.51 3.48
CA PHE A 158 -6.24 -4.76 4.70
C PHE A 158 -4.77 -4.75 5.09
N THR A 159 -4.38 -3.68 5.78
CA THR A 159 -3.10 -3.57 6.47
C THR A 159 -3.44 -3.24 7.92
N ILE A 160 -2.89 -3.98 8.88
CA ILE A 160 -2.94 -3.66 10.30
C ILE A 160 -1.52 -3.41 10.75
N ASN A 161 -1.24 -2.24 11.30
CA ASN A 161 0.07 -1.84 11.79
C ASN A 161 0.20 -2.15 13.29
N PHE A 162 1.42 -2.48 13.70
CA PHE A 162 1.76 -2.87 15.06
C PHE A 162 3.00 -2.13 15.52
N THR A 163 3.01 -1.73 16.79
CA THR A 163 4.27 -1.40 17.45
C THR A 163 5.01 -2.70 17.81
N LYS A 164 6.30 -2.61 18.09
CA LYS A 164 7.12 -3.76 18.51
C LYS A 164 6.53 -4.47 19.72
N GLU A 165 5.98 -3.70 20.67
CA GLU A 165 5.41 -4.18 21.92
C GLU A 165 4.07 -4.91 21.73
N GLU A 166 3.39 -4.68 20.60
CA GLU A 166 2.12 -5.35 20.26
C GLU A 166 2.36 -6.70 19.54
N LEU A 167 3.59 -7.01 19.15
CA LEU A 167 3.91 -8.25 18.44
C LEU A 167 3.89 -9.46 19.38
N ASP A 168 3.43 -10.59 18.83
CA ASP A 168 3.54 -11.87 19.52
C ASP A 168 5.02 -12.19 19.81
N PRO A 169 5.40 -12.54 21.05
CA PRO A 169 6.80 -12.81 21.39
C PRO A 169 7.45 -13.90 20.51
N LYS A 170 6.71 -14.93 20.12
CA LYS A 170 7.24 -16.01 19.26
C LYS A 170 7.48 -15.51 17.84
N LEU A 171 6.58 -14.67 17.32
CA LEU A 171 6.77 -14.03 16.01
C LEU A 171 8.05 -13.19 16.01
N LEU A 172 8.26 -12.40 17.07
CA LEU A 172 9.45 -11.56 17.22
C LEU A 172 10.72 -12.39 17.36
N GLU A 173 10.69 -13.46 18.15
CA GLU A 173 11.80 -14.40 18.32
C GLU A 173 12.19 -15.06 16.99
N THR A 174 11.22 -15.60 16.25
CA THR A 174 11.45 -16.19 14.91
C THR A 174 12.06 -15.17 13.95
N ALA A 175 11.61 -13.91 13.98
CA ALA A 175 12.15 -12.85 13.14
C ALA A 175 13.60 -12.51 13.50
N ILE A 176 13.91 -12.38 14.79
CA ILE A 176 15.25 -12.07 15.28
C ILE A 176 16.23 -13.19 14.92
N GLU A 177 15.85 -14.45 15.16
CA GLU A 177 16.68 -15.62 14.84
C GLU A 177 16.98 -15.68 13.35
N ALA A 178 15.97 -15.53 12.49
CA ALA A 178 16.16 -15.57 11.05
C ALA A 178 17.12 -14.48 10.57
N ILE A 179 16.94 -13.23 10.99
CA ILE A 179 17.81 -12.12 10.57
C ILE A 179 19.23 -12.28 11.11
N LYS A 180 19.38 -12.83 12.32
CA LYS A 180 20.69 -13.15 12.90
C LYS A 180 21.40 -14.24 12.08
N THR A 181 20.71 -15.30 11.70
CA THR A 181 21.26 -16.37 10.86
C THR A 181 21.66 -15.86 9.48
N VAL A 182 20.79 -15.12 8.77
CA VAL A 182 21.05 -14.72 7.37
C VAL A 182 22.14 -13.66 7.27
N PHE A 183 22.06 -12.64 8.13
CA PHE A 183 22.83 -11.41 7.97
C PHE A 183 23.77 -11.11 9.12
N ASN A 184 23.79 -11.94 10.18
CA ASN A 184 24.42 -11.63 11.44
C ASN A 184 24.04 -10.22 11.94
N HIS A 185 22.75 -9.88 11.77
CA HIS A 185 22.20 -8.58 12.10
C HIS A 185 21.26 -8.71 13.31
N ASP A 186 21.33 -7.75 14.23
CA ASP A 186 20.41 -7.68 15.35
C ASP A 186 19.19 -6.86 14.93
N LEU A 187 18.05 -7.54 14.77
CA LEU A 187 16.81 -6.95 14.24
C LEU A 187 16.23 -5.92 15.22
N GLU A 188 16.23 -4.65 14.82
CA GLU A 188 15.57 -3.55 15.53
C GLU A 188 14.26 -3.18 14.84
N VAL A 189 13.15 -3.87 15.17
CA VAL A 189 11.85 -3.63 14.50
C VAL A 189 11.41 -2.17 14.62
N THR A 190 11.39 -1.47 13.49
CA THR A 190 10.93 -0.09 13.33
C THR A 190 9.52 0.01 12.75
N SER A 191 9.07 -1.02 12.05
CA SER A 191 7.73 -1.12 11.46
C SER A 191 7.32 -2.58 11.42
N ALA A 192 6.06 -2.84 11.74
CA ALA A 192 5.46 -4.16 11.58
C ALA A 192 4.02 -4.02 11.10
N ASN A 193 3.64 -4.85 10.13
CA ASN A 193 2.26 -4.91 9.67
C ASN A 193 1.83 -6.32 9.30
N LEU A 194 0.53 -6.57 9.42
CA LEU A 194 -0.15 -7.76 8.93
C LEU A 194 -0.96 -7.39 7.70
N ARG A 195 -0.67 -8.03 6.57
CA ARG A 195 -1.45 -7.94 5.34
C ARG A 195 -2.00 -9.31 5.01
N ARG A 196 -3.31 -9.46 5.11
CA ARG A 196 -4.00 -10.75 4.90
C ARG A 196 -3.49 -11.84 5.87
N PHE A 197 -2.49 -12.63 5.48
CA PHE A 197 -1.88 -13.68 6.30
C PHE A 197 -0.36 -13.49 6.48
N THR A 198 0.19 -12.44 5.89
CA THR A 198 1.63 -12.19 5.81
C THR A 198 2.00 -11.10 6.82
N TRP A 199 2.86 -11.46 7.76
CA TRP A 199 3.53 -10.51 8.63
C TRP A 199 4.73 -9.93 7.90
N THR A 200 4.82 -8.61 7.82
CA THR A 200 6.02 -7.91 7.33
C THR A 200 6.63 -7.14 8.48
N LEU A 201 7.88 -7.46 8.82
CA LEU A 201 8.66 -6.77 9.84
C LEU A 201 9.85 -6.08 9.17
N GLU A 202 10.14 -4.86 9.59
CA GLU A 202 11.19 -4.04 9.01
C GLU A 202 12.03 -3.34 10.06
N ASP A 203 13.34 -3.27 9.79
CA ASP A 203 14.24 -2.32 10.41
C ASP A 203 14.86 -1.39 9.34
N LYS A 204 15.92 -0.67 9.72
CA LYS A 204 16.63 0.26 8.85
C LYS A 204 17.25 -0.43 7.61
N ASN A 205 17.72 -1.66 7.74
CA ASN A 205 18.53 -2.36 6.75
C ASN A 205 17.84 -3.57 6.14
N VAL A 206 16.84 -4.15 6.81
CA VAL A 206 16.19 -5.39 6.39
C VAL A 206 14.67 -5.31 6.42
N THR A 207 14.07 -6.16 5.61
CA THR A 207 12.63 -6.48 5.61
C THR A 207 12.53 -8.00 5.62
N LEU A 208 11.63 -8.55 6.42
CA LEU A 208 11.29 -9.97 6.37
C LEU A 208 9.79 -10.19 6.29
N GLU A 209 9.40 -11.34 5.74
CA GLU A 209 8.03 -11.80 5.65
C GLU A 209 7.88 -13.14 6.38
N ILE A 210 6.82 -13.26 7.18
CA ILE A 210 6.47 -14.48 7.91
C ILE A 210 5.02 -14.84 7.59
N GLU A 211 4.79 -16.09 7.19
CA GLU A 211 3.47 -16.67 6.98
C GLU A 211 3.34 -17.95 7.79
N GLU A 212 2.22 -18.12 8.49
CA GLU A 212 1.96 -19.31 9.33
C GLU A 212 3.10 -19.63 10.32
N GLY A 213 3.78 -18.60 10.82
CA GLY A 213 4.91 -18.72 11.74
C GLY A 213 6.25 -19.12 11.10
N LYS A 214 6.32 -19.19 9.76
CA LYS A 214 7.54 -19.51 9.02
C LYS A 214 8.03 -18.31 8.24
N VAL A 215 9.35 -18.11 8.23
CA VAL A 215 9.97 -17.09 7.38
C VAL A 215 9.82 -17.49 5.93
N THR A 216 9.16 -16.66 5.13
CA THR A 216 8.97 -16.88 3.69
C THR A 216 9.89 -16.00 2.86
N ASN A 217 10.38 -14.90 3.45
CA ASN A 217 11.20 -13.95 2.71
C ASN A 217 12.09 -13.13 3.63
N VAL A 218 13.28 -12.79 3.13
CA VAL A 218 14.25 -11.94 3.82
C VAL A 218 14.99 -11.09 2.79
N PHE A 219 14.99 -9.77 2.99
CA PHE A 219 15.60 -8.80 2.10
C PHE A 219 16.54 -7.85 2.85
N HIS A 220 17.70 -7.57 2.26
CA HIS A 220 18.56 -6.49 2.71
C HIS A 220 18.39 -5.27 1.79
N LYS A 221 17.93 -4.16 2.34
CA LYS A 221 17.52 -2.93 1.64
C LYS A 221 18.65 -2.27 0.84
N THR A 222 19.91 -2.47 1.24
CA THR A 222 21.08 -1.84 0.59
C THR A 222 21.95 -2.79 -0.23
N ARG A 223 21.75 -4.11 -0.15
CA ARG A 223 22.57 -5.04 -0.93
C ARG A 223 22.06 -5.05 -2.37
N LYS A 224 22.95 -4.79 -3.32
CA LYS A 224 22.61 -4.92 -4.75
C LYS A 224 22.27 -6.37 -5.04
N ALA A 225 21.16 -6.59 -5.75
CA ALA A 225 20.88 -7.89 -6.34
C ALA A 225 22.07 -8.31 -7.21
N VAL A 226 22.55 -9.54 -7.04
CA VAL A 226 23.61 -10.09 -7.89
C VAL A 226 22.97 -10.39 -9.24
N THR A 227 23.13 -9.46 -10.19
CA THR A 227 22.53 -9.55 -11.54
C THR A 227 23.45 -10.21 -12.56
N THR A 228 24.68 -10.58 -12.16
CA THR A 228 25.66 -11.19 -13.05
C THR A 228 26.48 -12.25 -12.32
N ASN A 229 26.81 -13.34 -13.01
CA ASN A 229 27.65 -14.43 -12.50
C ASN A 229 29.15 -14.05 -12.47
N LYS A 230 29.47 -12.76 -12.56
CA LYS A 230 30.84 -12.28 -12.83
C LYS A 230 31.73 -12.11 -11.59
N GLY A 231 31.32 -12.59 -10.41
CA GLY A 231 32.11 -12.43 -9.18
C GLY A 231 31.98 -13.54 -8.14
N ILE A 232 31.08 -14.51 -8.34
CA ILE A 232 30.85 -15.67 -7.46
C ILE A 232 30.52 -16.82 -8.41
N THR A 233 31.19 -17.98 -8.28
CA THR A 233 30.84 -19.14 -9.11
C THR A 233 29.49 -19.72 -8.66
N GLU A 234 28.79 -20.43 -9.54
CA GLU A 234 27.53 -21.11 -9.15
C GLU A 234 27.74 -22.03 -7.93
N LYS A 235 28.91 -22.67 -7.85
CA LYS A 235 29.31 -23.50 -6.72
C LYS A 235 29.45 -22.68 -5.44
N ASP A 236 30.16 -21.55 -5.48
CA ASP A 236 30.35 -20.69 -4.31
C ASP A 236 29.02 -20.09 -3.82
N ALA A 237 28.13 -19.71 -4.76
CA ALA A 237 26.79 -19.25 -4.44
C ALA A 237 25.95 -20.36 -3.80
N LYS A 238 25.99 -21.59 -4.35
CA LYS A 238 25.29 -22.75 -3.79
C LYS A 238 25.83 -23.12 -2.41
N GLU A 239 27.13 -23.14 -2.19
CA GLU A 239 27.72 -23.47 -0.89
C GLU A 239 27.41 -22.41 0.18
N ALA A 240 27.31 -21.12 -0.20
CA ALA A 240 26.94 -20.06 0.73
C ALA A 240 25.42 -19.99 1.00
N VAL A 241 24.60 -20.27 -0.01
CA VAL A 241 23.14 -20.12 0.06
C VAL A 241 22.45 -21.40 0.52
N ALA A 242 22.94 -22.59 0.18
CA ALA A 242 22.28 -23.86 0.53
C ALA A 242 22.14 -24.08 2.05
N PRO A 243 23.15 -23.77 2.90
CA PRO A 243 22.97 -23.85 4.35
C PRO A 243 21.87 -22.92 4.85
N LEU A 244 21.82 -21.69 4.34
CA LEU A 244 20.78 -20.71 4.69
C LEU A 244 19.39 -21.12 4.19
N ALA A 245 19.31 -21.64 2.96
CA ALA A 245 18.06 -22.12 2.37
C ALA A 245 17.51 -23.33 3.14
N LYS A 246 18.41 -24.23 3.58
CA LYS A 246 18.05 -25.37 4.42
C LYS A 246 17.61 -24.94 5.82
N GLU A 247 18.33 -24.03 6.45
CA GLU A 247 18.04 -23.59 7.82
C GLU A 247 16.76 -22.75 7.91
N LEU A 248 16.53 -21.83 6.96
CA LEU A 248 15.41 -20.87 7.03
C LEU A 248 14.14 -21.37 6.35
N PHE A 249 14.29 -22.05 5.21
CA PHE A 249 13.16 -22.43 4.35
C PHE A 249 12.96 -23.94 4.29
N ASN A 250 13.83 -24.73 4.92
CA ASN A 250 13.86 -26.19 4.83
C ASN A 250 13.88 -26.68 3.37
N MET A 251 14.64 -25.99 2.52
CA MET A 251 14.87 -26.35 1.12
C MET A 251 16.18 -27.11 0.97
N ASP A 252 16.22 -28.13 0.11
CA ASP A 252 17.43 -28.88 -0.27
C ASP A 252 18.12 -28.27 -1.50
#